data_AF-A0AA39DZW3-F1
#
_entry.id   AF-A0AA39DZW3-F1
#
_cell.length_a   1.000
_cell.length_b   1.000
_cell.length_c   1.000
_cell.angle_alpha   90.00
_cell.angle_beta   90.00
_cell.angle_gamma   90.00
#
_symmetry.space_group_name_H-M   'P 1'
#
loop_
_entity.id
_entity.type
_entity.pdbx_description
1 polymer ?
#
loop_
_entity_poly.entity_id
_entity_poly.type
_entity_poly.pdbx_seq_one_letter_code
_entity_poly.pdbx_strand_id
1 'polypeptide(L)'
;METTERPVLVIGIDDSSHSFYALEWTLDHFFSPPKAKPFKLVIVYARPPPSSVIGCAGPGIPDIIAHVDSDLKKAAARMVDKAKQMCKSKSVTSHFVV
;
A
#
# COMPACT_ATOMS: atom_id res chain seq x y z
N MET A 1 28.20 -13.95 -17.52
CA MET A 1 27.11 -14.28 -16.57
C MET A 1 26.17 -13.10 -16.56
N GLU A 2 25.04 -13.21 -17.24
CA GLU A 2 24.03 -12.15 -17.26
C GLU A 2 23.34 -12.17 -15.89
N THR A 3 23.59 -11.16 -15.05
CA THR A 3 22.75 -10.94 -13.86
C THR A 3 21.42 -10.43 -14.38
N THR A 4 20.53 -11.35 -14.79
CA THR A 4 19.16 -11.00 -15.17
C THR A 4 18.50 -10.39 -13.95
N GLU A 5 18.40 -9.05 -13.95
CA GLU A 5 17.74 -8.33 -12.87
C GLU A 5 16.30 -8.81 -12.77
N ARG A 6 15.90 -9.28 -11.58
CA ARG A 6 14.52 -9.72 -11.37
C ARG A 6 13.57 -8.57 -11.62
N PRO A 7 12.56 -8.74 -12.49
CA PRO A 7 11.59 -7.69 -12.78
C PRO A 7 10.85 -7.27 -11.52
N VAL A 8 10.47 -6.00 -11.44
CA VAL A 8 9.76 -5.43 -10.28
C VAL A 8 8.27 -5.30 -10.62
N LEU A 9 7.41 -5.87 -9.77
CA LEU A 9 5.97 -5.68 -9.81
C LEU A 9 5.59 -4.63 -8.76
N VAL A 10 5.01 -3.53 -9.21
CA VAL A 10 4.55 -2.43 -8.35
C VAL A 10 3.02 -2.48 -8.28
N ILE A 11 2.47 -2.48 -7.07
CA ILE A 11 1.02 -2.47 -6.83
C ILE A 11 0.66 -1.23 -6.00
N GLY A 12 -0.23 -0.40 -6.52
CA GLY A 12 -0.84 0.70 -5.79
C GLY A 12 -2.03 0.19 -4.95
N ILE A 13 -2.08 0.59 -3.68
CA ILE A 13 -3.21 0.34 -2.79
C ILE A 13 -3.71 1.63 -2.15
N ASP A 14 -4.98 1.67 -1.82
CA ASP A 14 -5.66 2.79 -1.16
C ASP A 14 -6.54 2.25 -0.02
N ASP A 15 -7.48 3.05 0.49
CA ASP A 15 -8.38 2.61 1.57
C ASP A 15 -9.57 1.76 1.09
N SER A 16 -9.66 1.46 -0.21
CA SER A 16 -10.77 0.72 -0.78
C SER A 16 -10.62 -0.79 -0.60
N SER A 17 -11.73 -1.51 -0.45
CA SER A 17 -11.72 -2.99 -0.48
C SER A 17 -11.22 -3.55 -1.82
N HIS A 18 -11.46 -2.83 -2.91
CA HIS A 18 -11.08 -3.24 -4.27
C HIS A 18 -9.57 -3.36 -4.45
N SER A 19 -8.79 -2.41 -3.91
CA SER A 19 -7.33 -2.46 -4.01
C SER A 19 -6.74 -3.62 -3.20
N PHE A 20 -7.31 -3.94 -2.04
CA PHE A 20 -6.92 -5.11 -1.26
C PHE A 20 -7.32 -6.44 -1.93
N TYR A 21 -8.48 -6.49 -2.58
CA TYR A 21 -8.87 -7.64 -3.39
C TYR A 21 -7.89 -7.85 -4.55
N ALA A 22 -7.50 -6.77 -5.26
CA ALA A 22 -6.51 -6.84 -6.32
C ALA A 22 -5.14 -7.32 -5.81
N LEU A 23 -4.73 -6.89 -4.61
CA LEU A 23 -3.51 -7.39 -3.96
C LEU A 23 -3.61 -8.89 -3.68
N GLU A 24 -4.70 -9.35 -3.06
CA GLU A 24 -4.91 -10.78 -2.77
C GLU A 24 -4.84 -11.61 -4.05
N TRP A 25 -5.59 -11.21 -5.07
CA TRP A 25 -5.62 -11.87 -6.36
C TRP A 25 -4.22 -11.93 -6.97
N THR A 26 -3.45 -10.83 -6.92
CA THR A 26 -2.09 -10.79 -7.45
C THR A 26 -1.17 -11.76 -6.71
N LEU A 27 -1.23 -11.80 -5.38
CA LEU A 27 -0.44 -12.74 -4.59
C LEU A 27 -0.77 -14.19 -4.95
N ASP A 28 -2.06 -14.50 -5.11
CA ASP A 28 -2.52 -15.85 -5.46
C ASP A 28 -2.13 -16.32 -6.86
N HIS A 29 -2.03 -15.40 -7.82
CA HIS A 29 -1.82 -15.77 -9.22
C HIS A 29 -0.36 -15.62 -9.66
N PHE A 30 0.43 -14.78 -8.99
CA PHE A 30 1.81 -14.50 -9.36
C PHE A 30 2.83 -15.10 -8.41
N PHE A 31 2.47 -15.34 -7.14
CA PHE A 31 3.42 -15.75 -6.11
C PHE A 31 3.10 -17.11 -5.49
N SER A 32 1.91 -17.68 -5.73
CA SER A 32 1.56 -19.02 -5.27
C SER A 32 2.19 -20.13 -6.15
N PRO A 33 2.69 -21.22 -5.54
CA PRO A 33 3.14 -22.41 -6.25
C PRO A 33 2.00 -23.04 -7.09
N PRO A 34 2.32 -23.73 -8.21
CA PRO A 34 3.65 -24.00 -8.78
C PRO A 34 4.12 -22.92 -9.77
N LYS A 35 3.33 -21.85 -9.98
CA LYS A 35 3.56 -20.82 -11.01
C LYS A 35 4.18 -19.53 -10.46
N ALA A 36 4.88 -19.61 -9.32
CA ALA A 36 5.49 -18.45 -8.70
C ALA A 36 6.48 -17.78 -9.68
N LYS A 37 6.15 -16.56 -10.11
CA LYS A 37 6.96 -15.78 -11.04
C LYS A 37 8.06 -15.06 -10.27
N PRO A 38 9.26 -14.88 -10.86
CA PRO A 38 10.42 -14.32 -10.16
C PRO A 38 10.38 -12.78 -10.05
N PHE A 39 9.27 -12.20 -9.59
CA PHE A 39 9.13 -10.76 -9.40
C PHE A 39 9.62 -10.31 -8.01
N LYS A 40 10.21 -9.11 -7.95
CA LYS A 40 10.32 -8.35 -6.71
C LYS A 40 9.02 -7.56 -6.51
N LEU A 41 8.34 -7.73 -5.38
CA LEU A 41 7.09 -7.03 -5.09
C LEU A 41 7.34 -5.71 -4.33
N VAL A 42 6.80 -4.62 -4.86
CA VAL A 42 6.74 -3.30 -4.22
C VAL A 42 5.28 -2.90 -4.11
N ILE A 43 4.85 -2.51 -2.91
CA ILE A 43 3.50 -2.05 -2.63
C ILE A 43 3.57 -0.57 -2.26
N VAL A 44 2.80 0.26 -2.96
CA VAL A 44 2.72 1.70 -2.75
C VAL A 44 1.34 2.03 -2.18
N TYR A 45 1.30 2.61 -0.99
CA TYR A 45 0.06 3.09 -0.40
C TYR A 45 -0.20 4.55 -0.82
N ALA A 46 -1.35 4.78 -1.45
CA ALA A 46 -1.80 6.09 -1.88
C ALA A 46 -2.49 6.80 -0.71
N ARG A 47 -1.70 7.46 0.14
CA ARG A 47 -2.22 8.26 1.25
C ARG A 47 -2.94 9.52 0.73
N PRO A 48 -4.20 9.77 1.11
CA PRO A 48 -4.89 11.00 0.72
C PRO A 48 -4.22 12.22 1.41
N PRO A 49 -4.12 13.37 0.72
CA PRO A 49 -3.60 14.57 1.36
C PRO A 49 -4.63 15.13 2.36
N PRO A 50 -4.19 15.76 3.48
CA PRO A 50 -5.10 16.31 4.49
C PRO A 50 -6.14 17.30 3.92
N SER A 51 -5.74 18.06 2.89
CA SER A 51 -6.62 19.00 2.18
C SER A 51 -7.79 18.33 1.46
N SER A 52 -7.68 17.05 1.07
CA SER A 52 -8.79 16.32 0.45
C SER A 52 -9.86 15.89 1.45
N VAL A 53 -9.58 15.94 2.76
CA VAL A 53 -10.52 15.54 3.82
C VAL A 53 -11.18 16.77 4.46
N ILE A 54 -10.54 17.94 4.37
CA ILE A 54 -11.03 19.18 4.94
C ILE A 54 -11.76 19.99 3.85
N GLY A 55 -13.09 19.99 3.90
CA GLY A 55 -13.93 20.87 3.08
C GLY A 55 -13.99 22.28 3.67
N CYS A 56 -13.53 23.27 2.89
CA CYS A 56 -13.49 24.72 3.19
C CYS A 56 -12.37 25.24 4.10
N ALA A 57 -11.61 26.20 3.54
CA ALA A 57 -10.63 27.01 4.23
C ALA A 57 -11.33 28.18 4.96
N GLY A 58 -11.40 28.10 6.28
CA GLY A 58 -11.79 29.21 7.16
C GLY A 58 -10.69 29.57 8.17
N PRO A 59 -10.83 30.67 8.93
CA PRO A 59 -9.90 31.00 10.01
C PRO A 59 -9.90 29.89 11.08
N GLY A 60 -8.71 29.45 11.54
CA GLY A 60 -8.55 28.38 12.56
C GLY A 60 -8.21 26.98 12.01
N ILE A 61 -8.09 26.82 10.69
CA ILE A 61 -7.75 25.55 10.01
C ILE A 61 -6.33 24.99 10.28
N PRO A 62 -5.25 25.77 10.51
CA PRO A 62 -3.89 25.22 10.59
C PRO A 62 -3.69 24.12 11.65
N ASP A 63 -4.25 24.30 12.85
CA ASP A 63 -4.14 23.30 13.93
C ASP A 63 -4.95 22.02 13.64
N ILE A 64 -6.06 22.16 12.91
CA ILE A 64 -6.91 21.06 12.47
C ILE A 64 -6.20 20.23 11.40
N ILE A 65 -5.51 20.88 10.45
CA ILE A 65 -4.71 20.19 9.41
C ILE A 65 -3.67 19.28 10.05
N ALA A 66 -2.96 19.74 11.09
CA ALA A 66 -1.95 18.93 11.76
C ALA A 66 -2.54 17.69 12.45
N HIS A 67 -3.72 17.83 13.06
CA HIS A 67 -4.41 16.71 13.70
C HIS A 67 -4.91 15.68 12.67
N VAL A 68 -5.52 16.18 11.58
CA VAL A 68 -5.98 15.34 10.47
C VAL A 68 -4.81 14.61 9.80
N ASP A 69 -3.67 15.29 9.58
CA ASP A 69 -2.46 14.65 9.04
C ASP A 69 -1.97 13.51 9.94
N SER A 70 -1.95 13.72 11.26
CA SER A 70 -1.58 12.69 12.24
C SER A 70 -2.50 11.47 12.16
N ASP A 71 -3.81 11.67 12.08
CA ASP A 71 -4.76 10.56 12.00
C ASP A 71 -4.71 9.84 10.65
N LEU A 72 -4.48 10.57 9.55
CA LEU A 72 -4.22 9.99 8.25
C LEU A 72 -2.93 9.16 8.23
N LYS A 73 -1.88 9.54 8.98
CA LYS A 73 -0.66 8.73 9.14
C LYS A 73 -0.94 7.44 9.91
N LYS A 74 -1.73 7.52 10.99
CA LYS A 74 -2.14 6.31 11.75
C LYS A 74 -3.01 5.39 10.91
N ALA A 75 -3.92 5.93 10.09
CA ALA A 75 -4.72 5.16 9.16
C ALA A 75 -3.83 4.46 8.12
N ALA A 76 -2.92 5.19 7.49
CA ALA A 76 -1.94 4.65 6.55
C ALA A 76 -1.14 3.49 7.14
N ALA A 77 -0.63 3.65 8.38
CA ALA A 77 0.10 2.59 9.08
C ALA A 77 -0.75 1.31 9.24
N ARG A 78 -2.02 1.43 9.63
CA ARG A 78 -2.94 0.28 9.74
C ARG A 78 -3.17 -0.42 8.40
N MET A 79 -3.35 0.34 7.32
CA MET A 79 -3.59 -0.23 5.98
C MET A 79 -2.34 -0.93 5.44
N VAL A 80 -1.18 -0.32 5.63
CA VAL A 80 0.12 -0.92 5.28
C VAL A 80 0.37 -2.20 6.07
N ASP A 81 0.04 -2.22 7.37
CA ASP A 81 0.19 -3.42 8.19
C ASP A 81 -0.77 -4.55 7.77
N LYS A 82 -1.99 -4.22 7.37
CA LYS A 82 -2.91 -5.19 6.75
C LYS A 82 -2.31 -5.78 5.48
N ALA A 83 -1.77 -4.96 4.58
CA ALA A 83 -1.14 -5.44 3.35
C ALA A 83 0.12 -6.29 3.63
N LYS A 84 0.93 -5.92 4.63
CA LYS A 84 2.05 -6.75 5.13
C LYS A 84 1.58 -8.12 5.62
N GLN A 85 0.49 -8.17 6.38
CA GLN A 85 -0.07 -9.43 6.87
C GLN A 85 -0.52 -10.34 5.73
N MET A 86 -1.12 -9.80 4.67
CA MET A 86 -1.49 -10.57 3.47
C MET A 86 -0.28 -11.11 2.70
N CYS A 87 0.80 -10.34 2.61
CA CYS A 87 2.04 -10.83 1.99
C CYS A 87 2.66 -11.95 2.83
N LYS A 88 2.71 -11.77 4.17
CA LYS A 88 3.26 -12.75 5.11
C LYS A 88 2.46 -14.06 5.10
N SER A 89 1.13 -14.01 5.04
CA SER A 89 0.30 -15.22 5.04
C SER A 89 0.53 -16.11 3.81
N LYS A 90 1.04 -15.52 2.72
CA LYS A 90 1.40 -16.23 1.47
C LYS A 90 2.91 -16.39 1.30
N SER A 91 3.71 -16.14 2.35
CA SER A 91 5.17 -16.25 2.34
C SER A 91 5.86 -15.40 1.26
N VAL A 92 5.29 -14.23 0.93
CA VAL A 92 5.81 -13.30 -0.07
C VAL A 92 6.58 -12.16 0.61
N THR A 93 7.83 -11.95 0.20
CA THR A 93 8.62 -10.78 0.62
C THR A 93 8.26 -9.57 -0.23
N SER A 94 7.82 -8.49 0.42
CA SER A 94 7.42 -7.24 -0.23
C SER A 94 8.09 -6.02 0.40
N HIS A 95 8.34 -5.00 -0.41
CA HIS A 95 8.79 -3.67 0.02
C HIS A 95 7.59 -2.72 0.02
N PHE A 96 7.54 -1.81 1.00
CA PHE A 96 6.43 -0.87 1.15
C PHE A 96 6.90 0.57 1.00
N VAL A 97 6.12 1.35 0.26
CA VAL A 97 6.23 2.81 0.13
C VAL A 97 4.90 3.39 0.59
N VAL A 98 4.94 4.44 1.43
CA VAL A 98 3.76 5.05 2.08
C VAL A 98 3.75 6.55 1.82
#